data_AF-A0A5R9GJV2-F1
#
_entry.id   AF-A0A5R9GJV2-F1
#
_cell.length_a   1.000
_cell.length_b   1.000
_cell.length_c   1.000
_cell.angle_alpha   90.00
_cell.angle_beta   90.00
_cell.angle_gamma   90.00
#
_symmetry.space_group_name_H-M   'P 1'
#
loop_
_entity.id
_entity.type
_entity.pdbx_description
1 polymer ?
#
loop_
_entity_poly.entity_id
_entity_poly.type
_entity_poly.pdbx_seq_one_letter_code
_entity_poly.pdbx_strand_id
1 'polypeptide(L)'
;MDEHYDQHIITSVIPKFGLMMAKKAYVLALTLCAIPAMIYGGEETNYCLDPETNATWAGMLAKNSNDDVVTELFSLRIGLCELVKRKVLTVDRAQVIFEKRFDTLIERRKHEEMLQNNKEGGGA
;
A
#
# COMPACT_ATOMS: atom_id res chain seq x y z
N MET A 1 18.63 19.12 69.19
CA MET A 1 17.88 17.95 68.69
C MET A 1 16.41 18.27 68.68
N ASP A 2 15.86 18.97 67.70
CA ASP A 2 16.32 19.89 66.66
C ASP A 2 15.02 20.16 65.89
N GLU A 3 14.75 21.44 65.57
CA GLU A 3 13.99 21.91 64.40
C GLU A 3 12.53 21.42 64.21
N HIS A 4 11.56 22.18 63.70
CA HIS A 4 11.55 23.37 62.87
C HIS A 4 10.12 23.95 62.93
N TYR A 5 9.97 25.17 63.43
CA TYR A 5 9.50 26.36 62.70
C TYR A 5 8.02 26.41 62.29
N ASP A 6 7.28 27.12 63.14
CA ASP A 6 6.01 27.79 62.93
C ASP A 6 6.26 29.13 62.21
N GLN A 7 5.53 29.47 61.14
CA GLN A 7 5.16 30.88 60.95
C GLN A 7 3.96 31.05 60.01
N HIS A 8 2.85 31.31 60.68
CA HIS A 8 1.67 32.04 60.26
C HIS A 8 1.90 33.38 59.49
N ILE A 9 0.89 33.70 58.66
CA ILE A 9 0.35 35.03 58.27
C ILE A 9 1.00 35.74 57.06
N ILE A 10 0.18 36.13 56.08
CA ILE A 10 -0.08 37.54 55.70
C ILE A 10 -1.28 37.63 54.75
N THR A 11 -2.25 38.42 55.18
CA THR A 11 -3.44 38.90 54.49
C THR A 11 -3.16 40.02 53.48
N SER A 12 -3.97 40.04 52.42
CA SER A 12 -4.52 41.22 51.72
C SER A 12 -3.73 41.94 50.59
N VAL A 13 -4.53 42.36 49.60
CA VAL A 13 -4.37 43.50 48.65
C VAL A 13 -3.86 43.21 47.21
N ILE A 14 -4.83 42.96 46.30
CA ILE A 14 -5.17 43.66 45.01
C ILE A 14 -4.01 43.85 43.97
N PRO A 15 -4.14 43.53 42.65
CA PRO A 15 -5.20 44.08 41.79
C PRO A 15 -5.81 43.24 40.66
N LYS A 16 -7.05 43.62 40.32
CA LYS A 16 -7.69 43.43 39.02
C LYS A 16 -7.07 44.43 38.03
N PHE A 17 -6.22 43.96 37.12
CA PHE A 17 -5.95 44.68 35.88
C PHE A 17 -5.94 43.71 34.72
N GLY A 18 -6.78 44.03 33.73
CA GLY A 18 -6.54 43.85 32.30
C GLY A 18 -5.98 42.51 31.84
N LEU A 19 -6.70 41.85 30.95
CA LEU A 19 -6.38 41.94 29.52
C LEU A 19 -7.01 40.73 28.81
N MET A 20 -8.18 41.01 28.26
CA MET A 20 -8.94 40.19 27.33
C MET A 20 -8.09 39.82 26.09
N MET A 21 -7.15 38.88 26.18
CA MET A 21 -6.42 38.39 25.00
C MET A 21 -6.13 36.88 25.03
N ALA A 22 -6.62 36.12 26.03
CA ALA A 22 -6.39 34.67 26.11
C ALA A 22 -7.46 33.81 25.40
N LYS A 23 -8.62 34.38 25.04
CA LYS A 23 -9.76 33.60 24.52
C LYS A 23 -9.66 33.26 23.02
N LYS A 24 -8.95 34.07 22.23
CA LYS A 24 -8.81 33.83 20.77
C LYS A 24 -7.74 32.80 20.42
N ALA A 25 -6.69 32.67 21.26
CA ALA A 25 -5.66 31.65 21.09
C ALA A 25 -6.17 30.23 21.42
N TYR A 26 -7.09 30.11 22.38
CA TYR A 26 -7.67 28.83 22.79
C TYR A 26 -8.59 28.23 21.72
N VAL A 27 -9.34 29.06 20.99
CA VAL A 27 -10.18 28.60 19.87
C VAL A 27 -9.33 28.06 18.73
N LEU A 28 -8.18 28.69 18.42
CA LEU A 28 -7.28 28.27 17.35
C LEU A 28 -6.60 26.92 17.67
N ALA A 29 -6.22 26.71 18.93
CA ALA A 29 -5.58 25.48 19.38
C ALA A 29 -6.53 24.26 19.42
N LEU A 30 -7.81 24.47 19.73
CA LEU A 30 -8.82 23.40 19.75
C LEU A 30 -9.23 22.94 18.35
N THR A 31 -9.22 23.82 17.35
CA THR A 31 -9.54 23.46 15.95
C THR A 31 -8.47 22.61 15.27
N LEU A 32 -7.21 22.64 15.72
CA LEU A 32 -6.12 21.89 15.07
C LEU A 32 -6.10 20.39 15.43
N CYS A 33 -6.74 19.98 16.53
CA CYS A 33 -6.87 18.57 16.93
C CYS A 33 -8.08 17.84 16.30
N ALA A 34 -8.93 18.55 15.56
CA ALA A 34 -10.15 18.00 14.98
C ALA A 34 -10.04 17.76 13.46
N ILE A 35 -8.83 17.71 12.90
CA ILE A 35 -8.64 17.21 11.54
C ILE A 35 -8.67 15.68 11.66
N PRO A 36 -9.75 15.00 11.24
CA PRO A 36 -9.67 13.56 11.09
C PRO A 36 -8.56 13.35 10.07
N ALA A 37 -7.56 12.54 10.40
CA ALA A 37 -6.66 12.01 9.40
C ALA A 37 -7.53 11.22 8.42
N MET A 38 -8.08 11.90 7.41
CA MET A 38 -8.52 11.28 6.17
C MET A 38 -7.24 10.79 5.51
N ILE A 39 -6.74 9.67 6.02
CA ILE A 39 -5.90 8.77 5.26
C ILE A 39 -6.81 8.34 4.12
N TYR A 40 -6.71 9.05 3.00
CA TYR A 40 -7.13 8.55 1.71
C TYR A 40 -6.25 7.32 1.43
N GLY A 41 -6.65 6.17 1.99
CA GLY A 41 -6.31 4.90 1.41
C GLY A 41 -7.00 4.90 0.06
N GLY A 42 -6.24 5.25 -0.99
CA GLY A 42 -6.69 5.01 -2.35
C GLY A 42 -7.20 3.58 -2.39
N GLU A 43 -8.42 3.39 -2.85
CA GLU A 43 -9.03 2.08 -2.98
C GLU A 43 -8.07 1.21 -3.79
N GLU A 44 -7.36 0.32 -3.11
CA GLU A 44 -6.33 -0.51 -3.71
C GLU A 44 -7.04 -1.40 -4.72
N THR A 45 -6.94 -1.05 -6.01
CA THR A 45 -7.72 -1.69 -7.08
C THR A 45 -7.42 -3.17 -7.09
N ASN A 46 -8.35 -3.97 -6.55
CA ASN A 46 -8.12 -5.39 -6.37
C ASN A 46 -8.26 -6.12 -7.71
N TYR A 47 -7.15 -6.30 -8.43
CA TYR A 47 -7.13 -6.96 -9.74
C TYR A 47 -7.68 -8.39 -9.73
N CYS A 48 -7.82 -9.03 -8.57
CA CYS A 48 -8.46 -10.35 -8.46
C CYS A 48 -9.98 -10.27 -8.61
N LEU A 49 -10.58 -9.13 -8.26
CA LEU A 49 -12.02 -8.89 -8.34
C LEU A 49 -12.40 -8.08 -9.58
N ASP A 50 -11.43 -7.57 -10.33
CA ASP A 50 -11.68 -6.79 -11.53
C ASP A 50 -12.21 -7.68 -12.67
N PRO A 51 -13.47 -7.49 -13.11
CA PRO A 51 -14.08 -8.33 -14.13
C PRO A 51 -13.44 -8.16 -15.51
N GLU A 52 -12.93 -6.97 -15.84
CA GLU A 52 -12.27 -6.70 -17.12
C GLU A 52 -10.93 -7.45 -17.23
N THR A 53 -10.11 -7.37 -16.18
CA THR A 53 -8.86 -8.12 -16.06
C THR A 53 -9.13 -9.62 -16.14
N ASN A 54 -10.16 -10.11 -15.43
CA ASN A 54 -10.55 -11.52 -15.48
C ASN A 54 -10.92 -11.98 -16.90
N ALA A 55 -11.73 -11.18 -17.62
CA ALA A 55 -12.12 -11.48 -19.00
C ALA A 55 -10.91 -11.48 -19.94
N THR A 56 -9.99 -10.51 -19.77
CA THR A 56 -8.76 -10.41 -20.55
C THR A 56 -7.88 -11.65 -20.41
N TRP A 57 -7.64 -12.08 -19.17
CA TRP A 57 -6.83 -13.27 -18.88
C TRP A 57 -7.48 -14.56 -19.39
N ALA A 58 -8.80 -14.70 -19.23
CA ALA A 58 -9.53 -15.84 -19.78
C ALA A 58 -9.46 -15.88 -21.31
N GLY A 59 -9.61 -14.74 -21.98
CA GLY A 59 -9.46 -14.62 -23.43
C GLY A 59 -8.05 -14.93 -23.91
N MET A 60 -7.02 -14.52 -23.16
CA MET A 60 -5.63 -14.82 -23.47
C MET A 60 -5.33 -16.33 -23.38
N LEU A 61 -5.80 -16.98 -22.31
CA LEU A 61 -5.65 -18.43 -22.13
C LEU A 61 -6.39 -19.19 -23.24
N ALA A 62 -7.61 -18.79 -23.59
CA ALA A 62 -8.39 -19.44 -24.64
C ALA A 62 -7.69 -19.38 -26.01
N LYS A 63 -7.02 -18.26 -26.32
CA LYS A 63 -6.29 -18.06 -27.58
C LYS A 63 -4.94 -18.78 -27.61
N ASN A 64 -4.32 -19.00 -26.45
CA ASN A 64 -2.95 -19.52 -26.33
C ASN A 64 -2.90 -20.73 -25.39
N SER A 65 -3.90 -21.62 -25.48
CA SER A 65 -4.05 -22.75 -24.54
C SER A 65 -2.93 -23.78 -24.61
N ASN A 66 -2.16 -23.79 -25.70
CA ASN A 66 -0.97 -24.62 -25.86
C ASN A 66 0.34 -23.89 -25.52
N ASP A 67 0.27 -22.61 -25.11
CA ASP A 67 1.44 -21.85 -24.67
C ASP A 67 1.63 -22.07 -23.16
N ASP A 68 2.67 -22.83 -22.82
CA ASP A 68 3.01 -23.16 -21.44
C ASP A 68 3.25 -21.91 -20.57
N VAL A 69 3.80 -20.82 -21.13
CA VAL A 69 4.04 -19.57 -20.39
C VAL A 69 2.73 -18.88 -20.05
N VAL A 70 1.79 -18.83 -20.99
CA VAL A 70 0.46 -18.23 -20.75
C VAL A 70 -0.30 -19.07 -19.72
N THR A 71 -0.24 -20.39 -19.83
CA THR A 71 -0.87 -21.32 -18.88
C THR A 71 -0.26 -21.19 -17.48
N GLU A 72 1.07 -21.08 -17.39
CA GLU A 72 1.78 -20.89 -16.13
C GLU A 72 1.39 -19.57 -15.46
N LEU A 73 1.42 -18.46 -16.19
CA LEU A 73 1.06 -17.14 -15.67
C LEU A 73 -0.39 -17.08 -15.23
N PHE A 74 -1.30 -17.65 -16.01
CA PHE A 74 -2.71 -17.72 -15.64
C PHE A 74 -2.92 -18.52 -14.35
N SER A 75 -2.28 -19.69 -14.25
CA SER A 75 -2.37 -20.55 -13.05
C SER A 75 -1.80 -19.86 -11.82
N LEU A 76 -0.67 -19.15 -11.96
CA LEU A 76 -0.08 -18.35 -10.89
C LEU A 76 -1.03 -17.25 -10.42
N ARG A 77 -1.64 -16.51 -11.36
CA ARG A 77 -2.61 -15.46 -11.03
C ARG A 77 -3.77 -16.01 -10.21
N ILE A 78 -4.36 -17.14 -10.62
CA ILE A 78 -5.46 -17.78 -9.89
C ILE A 78 -5.02 -18.19 -8.47
N GLY A 79 -3.85 -18.82 -8.36
CA GLY A 79 -3.31 -19.22 -7.05
C GLY A 79 -3.07 -18.04 -6.11
N LEU A 80 -2.50 -16.95 -6.62
CA LEU A 80 -2.27 -15.72 -5.86
C LEU A 80 -3.58 -15.08 -5.41
N CYS A 81 -4.58 -15.01 -6.28
CA CYS A 81 -5.90 -14.46 -5.93
C CYS A 81 -6.64 -15.31 -4.87
N GLU A 82 -6.46 -16.63 -4.88
CA GLU A 82 -7.00 -17.49 -3.82
C GLU A 82 -6.29 -17.24 -2.47
N LEU A 83 -4.97 -17.01 -2.47
CA LEU A 83 -4.23 -16.63 -1.25
C LEU A 83 -4.66 -15.27 -0.71
N VAL A 84 -4.94 -14.30 -1.58
CA VAL A 84 -5.50 -13.00 -1.20
C VAL A 84 -6.87 -13.16 -0.57
N LYS A 85 -7.76 -13.95 -1.18
CA LYS A 85 -9.10 -14.25 -0.64
C LYS A 85 -9.03 -14.88 0.75
N ARG A 86 -8.05 -15.75 0.99
CA ARG A 86 -7.79 -16.39 2.30
C ARG A 86 -7.08 -15.47 3.30
N LYS A 87 -6.77 -14.23 2.93
CA LYS A 87 -6.00 -13.26 3.73
C LYS A 87 -4.60 -13.75 4.11
N VAL A 88 -4.04 -14.67 3.32
CA VAL A 88 -2.66 -15.15 3.47
C VAL A 88 -1.67 -14.16 2.85
N LEU A 89 -2.08 -13.46 1.79
CA LEU A 89 -1.33 -12.40 1.13
C LEU A 89 -2.19 -11.14 1.00
N THR A 90 -1.54 -9.97 0.95
CA THR A 90 -2.17 -8.72 0.50
C THR A 90 -2.22 -8.68 -1.03
N VAL A 91 -3.09 -7.84 -1.60
CA VAL A 91 -3.17 -7.63 -3.06
C VAL A 91 -1.82 -7.14 -3.59
N ASP A 92 -1.24 -6.13 -2.95
CA ASP A 92 0.11 -5.62 -3.26
C ASP A 92 1.16 -6.73 -3.31
N ARG A 93 1.19 -7.60 -2.30
CA ARG A 93 2.19 -8.66 -2.24
C ARG A 93 1.99 -9.67 -3.36
N ALA A 94 0.73 -10.00 -3.67
CA ALA A 94 0.39 -10.88 -4.78
C ALA A 94 0.79 -10.26 -6.12
N GLN A 95 0.55 -8.96 -6.33
CA GLN A 95 0.95 -8.25 -7.54
C GLN A 95 2.46 -8.29 -7.77
N VAL A 96 3.25 -7.97 -6.74
CA VAL A 96 4.72 -8.03 -6.83
C VAL A 96 5.24 -9.43 -7.19
N ILE A 97 4.62 -10.49 -6.64
CA ILE A 97 5.00 -11.87 -6.98
C ILE A 97 4.68 -12.18 -8.44
N PHE A 98 3.50 -11.77 -8.90
CA PHE A 98 3.06 -11.98 -10.27
C PHE A 98 3.98 -11.28 -11.28
N GLU A 99 4.22 -9.98 -11.09
CA GLU A 99 5.06 -9.16 -11.97
C GLU A 99 6.48 -9.71 -12.07
N LYS A 100 7.08 -10.10 -10.94
CA LYS A 100 8.41 -10.71 -10.93
C LYS A 100 8.47 -11.98 -11.79
N ARG A 101 7.43 -12.82 -11.75
CA ARG A 101 7.39 -14.03 -12.58
C ARG A 101 7.14 -13.69 -14.04
N PHE A 102 6.26 -12.74 -14.31
CA PHE A 102 6.00 -12.22 -15.65
C PHE A 102 7.28 -11.75 -16.33
N ASP A 103 8.03 -10.87 -15.69
CA ASP A 103 9.30 -10.34 -16.22
C ASP A 103 10.30 -11.46 -16.51
N THR A 104 10.44 -12.40 -15.59
CA THR A 104 11.35 -13.55 -15.75
C THR A 104 11.00 -14.39 -16.98
N LEU A 105 9.71 -14.64 -17.21
CA LEU A 105 9.24 -15.46 -18.32
C LEU A 105 9.35 -14.74 -19.67
N ILE A 106 9.08 -13.43 -19.69
CA ILE A 106 9.22 -12.59 -20.89
C ILE A 106 10.69 -12.51 -21.32
N GLU A 107 11.61 -12.26 -20.39
CA GLU A 107 13.04 -12.19 -20.72
C GLU A 107 13.57 -13.55 -21.20
N ARG A 108 13.10 -14.66 -20.60
CA ARG A 108 13.44 -16.00 -21.08
C ARG A 108 12.98 -16.22 -22.53
N ARG A 109 11.73 -15.87 -22.85
CA ARG A 109 11.18 -16.02 -24.21
C ARG A 109 11.96 -15.20 -25.24
N LYS A 110 12.25 -13.93 -24.95
CA LYS A 110 13.06 -13.08 -25.85
C LYS A 110 14.44 -13.69 -26.12
N HIS A 111 15.09 -14.23 -25.09
CA HIS A 111 16.39 -14.86 -25.23
C HIS A 111 16.32 -16.15 -26.08
N GLU A 112 15.29 -16.97 -25.88
CA GLU A 112 15.04 -18.17 -26.70
C GLU A 112 14.82 -17.81 -28.18
N GLU A 113 14.04 -16.78 -28.48
CA GLU A 113 13.81 -16.27 -29.83
C GLU A 113 15.10 -15.77 -30.49
N MET A 114 15.94 -15.02 -29.77
CA MET A 114 17.24 -14.56 -30.27
C MET A 114 18.18 -15.74 -30.60
N LEU A 115 18.22 -16.75 -29.73
CA LEU A 115 19.05 -17.94 -29.97
C LEU A 115 18.57 -18.77 -31.17
N GLN A 116 17.25 -18.86 -31.40
CA GLN A 116 16.69 -19.56 -32.55
C GLN A 116 17.06 -18.83 -33.85
N ASN A 117 16.85 -17.51 -33.90
CA ASN A 117 17.18 -16.69 -35.08
C ASN A 117 18.67 -16.76 -35.45
N ASN A 118 19.57 -16.80 -34.45
CA ASN A 118 21.01 -16.92 -34.69
C ASN A 118 21.44 -18.29 -35.23
N LYS A 119 20.74 -19.37 -34.84
CA LYS A 119 21.01 -20.72 -35.36
C LYS A 119 20.57 -20.87 -36.81
N GLU A 120 19.46 -20.24 -37.19
CA GLU A 120 18.96 -20.28 -38.57
C GLU A 120 19.75 -19.38 -39.52
N GLY A 121 20.30 -18.25 -39.03
CA GLY A 121 21.12 -17.34 -39.82
C GLY A 121 22.60 -17.71 -39.97
N GLY A 122 23.12 -18.62 -39.13
CA GLY A 122 24.54 -19.04 -39.13
C GLY A 122 24.87 -20.28 -39.97
N GLY A 123 23.89 -20.82 -40.69
CA GLY A 123 24.02 -22.04 -41.51
C GLY A 123 24.14 -21.80 -43.01
N ALA A 124 24.80 -20.71 -43.44
CA ALA A 124 25.07 -20.39 -44.84
C ALA A 124 26.58 -20.38 -45.14
#